data_AF-A0A254QLY9-F1
#
_entry.id   AF-A0A254QLY9-F1
#
_cell.length_a   1.000
_cell.length_b   1.000
_cell.length_c   1.000
_cell.angle_alpha   90.00
_cell.angle_beta   90.00
_cell.angle_gamma   90.00
#
_symmetry.space_group_name_H-M   'P 1'
#
loop_
_entity.id
_entity.type
_entity.pdbx_description
1 polymer ?
#
loop_
_entity_poly.entity_id
_entity_poly.type
_entity_poly.pdbx_seq_one_letter_code
_entity_poly.pdbx_strand_id
1 'polypeptide(L)'
;MPLIGYARISTEDQTPLAQSEALQSAGCAEIFEEHASGGNRARPVIARVLERIAKGDTLVVVRIDRLARSLSHLLEVIERLEGKGAFFRSLQDPIDTASPQGKFTWQVLGASAEFERALIRERTKAGLASARSMGRVGGNPGLRAKDPEVLRMVRLARQDGYMERLNENAQDWVHHVRRLRPDMAWEDVLRIINGPLPAEVLGRAGRRETDDRLPAIVAAIKEADPEITLQAICERLGSMRERTPRGRTSWQPSSVRMLLERAERLGLL
;
A
#
# COMPACT_ATOMS: atom_id res chain seq x y z
N MET A 1 -6.07 -6.12 32.34
CA MET A 1 -5.37 -5.53 31.18
C MET A 1 -4.00 -6.16 31.12
N PRO A 2 -3.65 -6.92 30.07
CA PRO A 2 -2.34 -7.53 29.94
C PRO A 2 -1.26 -6.45 29.81
N LEU A 3 -0.19 -6.58 30.59
CA LEU A 3 1.01 -5.77 30.45
C LEU A 3 2.01 -6.54 29.57
N ILE A 4 2.38 -5.94 28.44
CA ILE A 4 3.34 -6.51 27.49
C ILE A 4 4.63 -5.70 27.61
N GLY A 5 5.69 -6.34 28.08
CA GLY A 5 6.99 -5.73 28.24
C GLY A 5 7.78 -5.73 26.93
N TYR A 6 8.50 -4.65 26.66
CA TYR A 6 9.51 -4.60 25.61
C TYR A 6 10.85 -4.12 26.18
N ALA A 7 11.89 -4.91 25.96
CA ALA A 7 13.26 -4.62 26.39
C ALA A 7 14.19 -4.58 25.19
N ARG A 8 15.16 -3.66 25.21
CA ARG A 8 16.21 -3.59 24.19
C ARG A 8 17.56 -3.89 24.82
N ILE A 9 18.21 -4.92 24.32
CA ILE A 9 19.51 -5.38 24.79
C ILE A 9 20.54 -4.99 23.73
N SER A 10 21.33 -3.95 24.03
CA SER A 10 22.51 -3.60 23.25
C SER A 10 23.67 -4.52 23.62
N THR A 11 24.55 -4.84 22.67
CA THR A 11 25.85 -5.49 22.97
C THR A 11 26.75 -4.66 23.90
N GLU A 12 26.48 -3.35 24.05
CA GLU A 12 27.17 -2.46 24.99
C GLU A 12 26.47 -2.37 26.36
N ASP A 13 25.21 -2.80 26.49
CA ASP A 13 24.53 -2.81 27.78
C ASP A 13 25.06 -4.00 28.60
N GLN A 14 25.89 -3.72 29.60
CA GLN A 14 26.49 -4.73 30.46
C GLN A 14 25.49 -5.46 31.37
N THR A 15 24.21 -5.03 31.42
CA THR A 15 23.18 -5.61 32.32
C THR A 15 21.80 -5.78 31.67
N PRO A 16 21.62 -6.75 30.75
CA PRO A 16 20.31 -7.12 30.20
C PRO A 16 19.28 -7.52 31.26
N LEU A 17 19.76 -8.24 32.29
CA LEU A 17 18.97 -8.76 33.41
C LEU A 17 18.17 -7.66 34.13
N ALA A 18 18.72 -6.45 34.25
CA ALA A 18 18.08 -5.35 34.96
C ALA A 18 16.80 -4.84 34.27
N GLN A 19 16.69 -4.94 32.93
CA GLN A 19 15.48 -4.50 32.22
C GLN A 19 14.36 -5.53 32.34
N SER A 20 14.68 -6.81 32.08
CA SER A 20 13.69 -7.89 32.13
C SER A 20 13.15 -8.08 33.56
N GLU A 21 14.00 -7.99 34.59
CA GLU A 21 13.58 -7.99 36.00
C GLU A 21 12.66 -6.81 36.36
N ALA A 22 12.97 -5.60 35.86
CA ALA A 22 12.12 -4.43 36.09
C ALA A 22 10.73 -4.59 35.43
N LEU A 23 10.67 -5.15 34.23
CA LEU A 23 9.40 -5.42 33.52
C LEU A 23 8.60 -6.54 34.22
N GLN A 24 9.26 -7.59 34.69
CA GLN A 24 8.62 -8.65 35.48
C GLN A 24 8.06 -8.09 36.79
N SER A 25 8.84 -7.28 37.51
CA SER A 25 8.42 -6.63 38.75
C SER A 25 7.24 -5.67 38.55
N ALA A 26 7.13 -5.08 37.36
CA ALA A 26 5.99 -4.25 36.98
C ALA A 26 4.74 -5.05 36.59
N GLY A 27 4.81 -6.38 36.56
CA GLY A 27 3.69 -7.28 36.24
C GLY A 27 3.51 -7.58 34.76
N CYS A 28 4.55 -7.42 33.93
CA CYS A 28 4.50 -7.81 32.52
C CYS A 28 4.43 -9.33 32.38
N ALA A 29 3.34 -9.83 31.79
CA ALA A 29 3.12 -11.26 31.60
C ALA A 29 3.94 -11.84 30.43
N GLU A 30 4.16 -11.02 29.41
CA GLU A 30 4.92 -11.37 28.22
C GLU A 30 5.97 -10.30 27.99
N ILE A 31 7.24 -10.69 27.83
CA ILE A 31 8.37 -9.75 27.65
C ILE A 31 9.05 -10.10 26.33
N PHE A 32 9.18 -9.09 25.48
CA PHE A 32 9.82 -9.19 24.18
C PHE A 32 11.19 -8.52 24.22
N GLU A 33 12.23 -9.30 23.93
CA GLU A 33 13.61 -8.84 23.94
C GLU A 33 14.10 -8.59 22.52
N GLU A 34 14.49 -7.35 22.23
CA GLU A 34 15.11 -6.96 20.96
C GLU A 34 16.63 -6.92 21.13
N HIS A 35 17.32 -7.88 20.51
CA HIS A 35 18.78 -7.91 20.43
C HIS A 35 19.23 -7.09 19.21
N ALA A 36 19.88 -5.95 19.46
CA ALA A 36 20.40 -5.11 18.40
C ALA A 36 21.91 -4.89 18.58
N SER A 37 22.72 -5.43 17.66
CA SER A 37 24.08 -4.93 17.45
C SER A 37 23.97 -3.53 16.82
N GLY A 38 24.83 -2.60 17.23
CA GLY A 38 24.69 -1.14 17.05
C GLY A 38 24.43 -0.60 15.63
N GLY A 39 24.44 -1.44 14.59
CA GLY A 39 24.17 -1.07 13.20
C GLY A 39 22.83 -1.54 12.61
N ASN A 40 22.10 -2.48 13.23
CA ASN A 40 20.92 -3.07 12.57
C ASN A 40 19.70 -2.13 12.64
N ARG A 41 19.19 -1.72 11.47
CA ARG A 41 18.04 -0.81 11.33
C ARG A 41 16.72 -1.53 11.48
N ALA A 42 16.64 -2.78 11.03
CA ALA A 42 15.44 -3.59 11.12
C ALA A 42 15.17 -3.90 12.60
N ARG A 43 14.02 -3.44 13.12
CA ARG A 43 13.54 -3.75 14.47
C ARG A 43 12.35 -4.70 14.36
N PRO A 44 12.59 -6.00 14.09
CA PRO A 44 11.52 -6.95 13.85
C PRO A 44 10.74 -7.30 15.12
N VAL A 45 11.35 -7.23 16.32
CA VAL A 45 10.64 -7.58 17.56
C VAL A 45 9.60 -6.52 17.87
N ILE A 46 9.95 -5.22 17.84
CA ILE A 46 8.93 -4.18 18.10
C ILE A 46 7.79 -4.21 17.08
N ALA A 47 8.08 -4.52 15.80
CA ALA A 47 7.05 -4.65 14.78
C ALA A 47 6.08 -5.80 15.12
N ARG A 48 6.60 -6.97 15.52
CA ARG A 48 5.79 -8.12 15.96
C ARG A 48 4.97 -7.82 17.21
N VAL A 49 5.55 -7.09 18.18
CA VAL A 49 4.82 -6.65 19.38
C VAL A 49 3.65 -5.76 18.99
N LEU A 50 3.87 -4.78 18.11
CA LEU A 50 2.82 -3.90 17.64
C LEU A 50 1.74 -4.63 16.84
N GLU A 51 2.07 -5.71 16.13
CA GLU A 51 1.08 -6.57 15.46
C GLU A 51 0.27 -7.39 16.46
N ARG A 52 0.92 -7.97 17.47
CA ARG A 52 0.32 -8.82 18.50
C ARG A 52 -0.61 -8.07 19.46
N ILE A 53 -0.33 -6.79 19.74
CA ILE A 53 -1.12 -5.98 20.66
C ILE A 53 -2.58 -5.88 20.24
N ALA A 54 -3.46 -6.07 21.22
CA ALA A 54 -4.91 -6.00 21.11
C ALA A 54 -5.48 -4.85 21.96
N LYS A 55 -6.79 -4.62 21.82
CA LYS A 55 -7.51 -3.58 22.55
C LYS A 55 -7.43 -3.81 24.06
N GLY A 56 -7.02 -2.79 24.81
CA GLY A 56 -6.90 -2.82 26.27
C GLY A 56 -5.58 -3.37 26.80
N ASP A 57 -4.66 -3.78 25.92
CA ASP A 57 -3.29 -4.11 26.31
C ASP A 57 -2.49 -2.83 26.58
N THR A 58 -1.45 -2.95 27.42
CA THR A 58 -0.50 -1.85 27.65
C THR A 58 0.90 -2.30 27.28
N LEU A 59 1.53 -1.59 26.34
CA LEU A 59 2.96 -1.74 26.06
C LEU A 59 3.77 -1.04 27.15
N VAL A 60 4.59 -1.80 27.86
CA VAL A 60 5.42 -1.32 28.97
C VAL A 60 6.89 -1.36 28.57
N VAL A 61 7.60 -0.27 28.82
CA VAL A 61 9.04 -0.17 28.62
C VAL A 61 9.69 0.40 29.86
N VAL A 62 10.96 0.05 30.12
CA VAL A 62 11.67 0.60 31.29
C VAL A 62 11.94 2.09 31.10
N ARG A 63 12.37 2.47 29.88
CA ARG A 63 12.63 3.86 29.48
C ARG A 63 12.28 4.08 28.00
N ILE A 64 11.96 5.32 27.65
CA ILE A 64 11.60 5.73 26.28
C ILE A 64 12.75 5.50 25.29
N ASP A 65 14.01 5.77 25.66
CA ASP A 65 15.17 5.62 24.77
C ASP A 65 15.42 4.16 24.33
N ARG A 66 14.93 3.21 25.14
CA ARG A 66 14.98 1.77 24.81
C ARG A 66 13.97 1.39 23.75
N LEU A 67 12.87 2.14 23.64
CA LEU A 67 11.85 1.99 22.60
C LEU A 67 12.15 2.84 21.36
N ALA A 68 12.36 4.14 21.54
CA ALA A 68 12.33 5.11 20.44
C ALA A 68 13.65 5.85 20.26
N ARG A 69 14.05 6.04 19.00
CA ARG A 69 15.29 6.75 18.61
C ARG A 69 15.10 8.25 18.44
N SER A 70 13.85 8.70 18.40
CA SER A 70 13.47 10.10 18.27
C SER A 70 12.06 10.27 18.83
N LEU A 71 11.70 11.51 19.17
CA LEU A 71 10.34 11.85 19.56
C LEU A 71 9.35 11.42 18.47
N SER A 72 9.65 11.68 17.19
CA SER A 72 8.80 11.26 16.06
C SER A 72 8.50 9.77 16.04
N HIS A 73 9.50 8.92 16.27
CA HIS A 73 9.31 7.47 16.32
C HIS A 73 8.53 7.03 17.56
N LEU A 74 8.71 7.69 18.71
CA LEU A 74 7.85 7.47 19.87
C LEU A 74 6.40 7.82 19.51
N LEU A 75 6.20 8.93 18.79
CA LEU A 75 4.85 9.37 18.48
C LEU A 75 4.11 8.35 17.59
N GLU A 76 4.77 7.89 16.54
CA GLU A 76 4.24 6.87 15.62
C GLU A 76 3.85 5.56 16.33
N VAL A 77 4.64 5.16 17.32
CA VAL A 77 4.36 3.96 18.12
C VAL A 77 3.10 4.16 18.96
N ILE A 78 2.98 5.29 19.66
CA ILE A 78 1.82 5.57 20.52
C ILE A 78 0.54 5.74 19.69
N GLU A 79 0.59 6.41 18.54
CA GLU A 79 -0.56 6.54 17.62
C GLU A 79 -1.03 5.17 17.12
N ARG A 80 -0.11 4.26 16.79
CA ARG A 80 -0.46 2.87 16.41
C ARG A 80 -1.15 2.12 17.55
N LEU A 81 -0.70 2.32 18.79
CA LEU A 81 -1.32 1.70 19.97
C LEU A 81 -2.72 2.27 20.20
N GLU A 82 -2.88 3.60 20.16
CA GLU A 82 -4.18 4.26 20.31
C GLU A 82 -5.16 3.83 19.21
N GLY A 83 -4.70 3.68 17.96
CA GLY A 83 -5.52 3.18 16.86
C GLY A 83 -6.05 1.76 17.07
N LYS A 84 -5.36 0.95 17.89
CA LYS A 84 -5.81 -0.38 18.34
C LYS A 84 -6.59 -0.36 19.65
N GLY A 85 -6.71 0.80 20.30
CA GLY A 85 -7.29 0.94 21.64
C GLY A 85 -6.42 0.34 22.74
N ALA A 86 -5.10 0.33 22.54
CA ALA A 86 -4.07 -0.08 23.51
C ALA A 86 -3.39 1.15 24.13
N PHE A 87 -2.64 0.93 25.21
CA PHE A 87 -1.97 1.97 25.98
C PHE A 87 -0.45 1.80 25.96
N PHE A 88 0.25 2.87 26.34
CA PHE A 88 1.70 2.91 26.46
C PHE A 88 2.09 3.41 27.84
N ARG A 89 3.08 2.76 28.45
CA ARG A 89 3.62 3.12 29.75
C ARG A 89 5.14 2.99 29.78
N SER A 90 5.82 4.03 30.26
CA SER A 90 7.21 3.94 30.70
C SER A 90 7.27 3.76 32.22
N LEU A 91 8.23 2.97 32.71
CA LEU A 91 8.43 2.77 34.15
C LEU A 91 9.22 3.90 34.81
N GLN A 92 10.19 4.48 34.10
CA GLN A 92 11.07 5.53 34.64
C GLN A 92 10.78 6.92 34.07
N ASP A 93 9.96 7.03 33.02
CA ASP A 93 9.55 8.31 32.45
C ASP A 93 8.09 8.63 32.83
N PRO A 94 7.70 9.90 32.94
CA PRO A 94 6.35 10.32 33.35
C PRO A 94 5.33 10.20 32.20
N ILE A 95 5.38 9.12 31.42
CA ILE A 95 4.47 8.87 30.29
C ILE A 95 3.70 7.58 30.54
N ASP A 96 2.41 7.74 30.83
CA ASP A 96 1.41 6.68 30.91
C ASP A 96 0.12 7.13 30.21
N THR A 97 -0.13 6.63 29.01
CA THR A 97 -1.28 7.04 28.20
C THR A 97 -2.61 6.45 28.69
N ALA A 98 -2.60 5.54 29.68
CA ALA A 98 -3.80 5.10 30.37
C ALA A 98 -4.29 6.14 31.41
N SER A 99 -3.42 7.06 31.84
CA SER A 99 -3.76 8.13 32.78
C SER A 99 -4.17 9.43 32.05
N PRO A 100 -5.14 10.21 32.58
CA PRO A 100 -5.47 11.53 32.01
C PRO A 100 -4.27 12.48 31.95
N GLN A 101 -3.41 12.46 32.97
CA GLN A 101 -2.21 13.29 33.06
C GLN A 101 -1.18 12.89 32.00
N GLY A 102 -0.89 11.59 31.86
CA GLY A 102 0.05 11.12 30.85
C GLY A 102 -0.49 11.28 29.43
N LYS A 103 -1.80 11.15 29.21
CA LYS A 103 -2.44 11.48 27.93
C LYS A 103 -2.31 12.96 27.58
N PHE A 104 -2.48 13.86 28.55
CA PHE A 104 -2.24 15.28 28.34
C PHE A 104 -0.77 15.57 27.99
N THR A 105 0.19 15.05 28.77
CA THR A 105 1.63 15.20 28.51
C THR A 105 1.99 14.72 27.10
N TRP A 106 1.47 13.56 26.73
CA TRP A 106 1.60 12.98 25.39
C TRP A 106 1.07 13.91 24.29
N GLN A 107 -0.14 14.44 24.45
CA GLN A 107 -0.75 15.36 23.46
C GLN A 107 0.05 16.66 23.30
N VAL A 108 0.57 17.21 24.41
CA VAL A 108 1.43 18.40 24.38
C VAL A 108 2.73 18.12 23.63
N LEU A 109 3.36 16.95 23.87
CA LEU A 109 4.56 16.53 23.14
C LEU A 109 4.29 16.34 21.65
N GLY A 110 3.16 15.73 21.28
CA GLY A 110 2.71 15.61 19.89
C GLY A 110 2.53 16.96 19.21
N ALA A 111 1.83 17.89 19.87
CA ALA A 111 1.63 19.25 19.35
C ALA A 111 2.94 20.02 19.19
N SER A 112 3.87 19.88 20.14
CA SER A 112 5.20 20.51 20.08
C SER A 112 6.02 19.97 18.91
N ALA A 113 6.00 18.67 18.67
CA ALA A 113 6.70 18.04 17.55
C ALA A 113 6.14 18.47 16.18
N GLU A 114 4.82 18.55 16.05
CA GLU A 114 4.18 19.07 14.83
C GLU A 114 4.51 20.55 14.60
N PHE A 115 4.52 21.35 15.66
CA PHE A 115 4.93 22.76 15.60
C PHE A 115 6.38 22.92 15.14
N GLU A 116 7.31 22.13 15.69
CA GLU A 116 8.72 22.15 15.26
C GLU A 116 8.87 21.77 13.78
N ARG A 117 8.17 20.72 13.32
CA ARG A 117 8.14 20.32 11.90
C ARG A 117 7.59 21.44 11.02
N ALA A 118 6.55 22.14 11.46
CA ALA A 118 5.97 23.26 10.73
C ALA A 118 6.96 24.43 10.61
N LEU A 119 7.64 24.80 11.70
CA LEU A 119 8.66 25.86 11.70
C LEU A 119 9.85 25.51 10.80
N ILE A 120 10.33 24.26 10.81
CA ILE A 120 11.42 23.82 9.91
C ILE A 120 10.98 23.96 8.45
N ARG A 121 9.75 23.54 8.12
CA ARG A 121 9.20 23.69 6.76
C ARG A 121 9.09 25.16 6.35
N GLU A 122 8.59 26.01 7.24
CA GLU A 122 8.47 27.45 7.00
C GLU A 122 9.83 28.10 6.74
N ARG A 123 10.80 27.86 7.62
CA ARG A 123 12.18 28.37 7.48
C ARG A 123 12.83 27.86 6.20
N THR A 124 12.61 26.60 5.85
CA THR A 124 13.12 26.01 4.59
C THR A 124 12.49 26.68 3.37
N LYS A 125 11.18 26.91 3.38
CA LYS A 125 10.47 27.62 2.29
C LYS A 125 10.96 29.06 2.16
N ALA A 126 11.13 29.78 3.27
CA ALA A 126 11.66 31.14 3.28
C ALA A 126 13.10 31.19 2.73
N GLY A 127 13.96 30.25 3.15
CA GLY A 127 15.33 30.12 2.64
C GLY A 127 15.37 29.80 1.14
N LEU A 128 14.49 28.91 0.67
CA LEU A 128 14.36 28.60 -0.76
C LEU A 128 13.84 29.80 -1.57
N ALA A 129 12.90 30.59 -1.03
CA ALA A 129 12.39 31.80 -1.68
C ALA A 129 13.50 32.85 -1.81
N SER A 130 14.26 33.10 -0.75
CA SER A 130 15.42 34.00 -0.77
C SER A 130 16.52 33.51 -1.73
N ALA A 131 16.81 32.22 -1.76
CA ALA A 131 17.76 31.66 -2.72
C ALA A 131 17.29 31.87 -4.16
N ARG A 132 16.00 31.67 -4.44
CA ARG A 132 15.41 31.92 -5.77
C ARG A 132 15.45 33.40 -6.16
N SER A 133 15.20 34.33 -5.23
CA SER A 133 15.29 35.77 -5.53
C SER A 133 16.73 36.21 -5.84
N MET A 134 17.73 35.50 -5.29
CA MET A 134 19.15 35.65 -5.65
C MET A 134 19.55 34.86 -6.92
N GLY A 135 18.59 34.32 -7.68
CA GLY A 135 18.84 33.59 -8.94
C GLY A 135 19.34 32.15 -8.76
N ARG A 136 19.40 31.60 -7.54
CA ARG A 136 19.75 30.19 -7.33
C ARG A 136 18.58 29.28 -7.72
N VAL A 137 18.81 28.41 -8.70
CA VAL A 137 17.86 27.37 -9.11
C VAL A 137 18.23 26.05 -8.43
N GLY A 138 17.30 25.48 -7.66
CA GLY A 138 17.48 24.19 -6.96
C GLY A 138 17.38 22.96 -7.87
N GLY A 139 17.71 21.78 -7.34
CA GLY A 139 17.68 20.50 -8.07
C GLY A 139 19.02 20.10 -8.69
N ASN A 140 19.11 18.92 -9.32
CA ASN A 140 20.35 18.45 -9.95
C ASN A 140 20.65 19.28 -11.24
N PRO A 141 21.82 19.93 -11.35
CA PRO A 141 22.21 20.70 -12.53
C PRO A 141 22.17 19.91 -13.85
N GLY A 142 22.61 18.64 -13.85
CA GLY A 142 22.62 17.80 -15.04
C GLY A 142 21.22 17.42 -15.52
N LEU A 143 20.27 17.24 -14.60
CA LEU A 143 18.86 17.06 -14.98
C LEU A 143 18.26 18.33 -15.60
N ARG A 144 18.65 19.50 -15.11
CA ARG A 144 18.19 20.79 -15.68
C ARG A 144 18.78 21.05 -17.06
N ALA A 145 20.04 20.70 -17.26
CA ALA A 145 20.71 20.78 -18.56
C ALA A 145 20.25 19.70 -19.55
N LYS A 146 19.39 18.77 -19.14
CA LYS A 146 19.01 17.57 -19.91
C LYS A 146 20.22 16.78 -20.39
N ASP A 147 21.24 16.68 -19.55
CA ASP A 147 22.44 15.91 -19.83
C ASP A 147 22.07 14.44 -20.12
N PRO A 148 22.40 13.91 -21.32
CA PRO A 148 22.11 12.54 -21.70
C PRO A 148 22.62 11.49 -20.69
N GLU A 149 23.79 11.71 -20.09
CA GLU A 149 24.38 10.77 -19.14
C GLU A 149 23.60 10.76 -17.82
N VAL A 150 23.23 11.94 -17.30
CA VAL A 150 22.43 12.04 -16.07
C VAL A 150 21.02 11.47 -16.28
N LEU A 151 20.42 11.70 -17.44
CA LEU A 151 19.13 11.12 -17.80
C LEU A 151 19.21 9.58 -17.90
N ARG A 152 20.31 9.03 -18.46
CA ARG A 152 20.55 7.58 -18.50
C ARG A 152 20.68 7.01 -17.10
N MET A 153 21.49 7.64 -16.24
CA MET A 153 21.69 7.20 -14.85
C MET A 153 20.39 7.22 -14.04
N VAL A 154 19.57 8.27 -14.18
CA VAL A 154 18.26 8.34 -13.50
C VAL A 154 17.30 7.29 -14.05
N ARG A 155 17.34 6.99 -15.35
CA ARG A 155 16.51 5.93 -15.94
C ARG A 155 16.90 4.55 -15.41
N LEU A 156 18.20 4.25 -15.37
CA LEU A 156 18.73 3.00 -14.81
C LEU A 156 18.33 2.85 -13.34
N ALA A 157 18.59 3.86 -12.51
CA ALA A 157 18.21 3.83 -11.09
C ALA A 157 16.69 3.63 -10.87
N ARG A 158 15.85 4.20 -11.74
CA ARG A 158 14.40 3.96 -11.70
C ARG A 158 14.03 2.53 -12.09
N GLN A 159 14.71 1.96 -13.07
CA GLN A 159 14.51 0.59 -13.51
C GLN A 159 14.92 -0.39 -12.41
N ASP A 160 16.08 -0.18 -11.80
CA ASP A 160 16.58 -1.02 -10.69
C ASP A 160 15.59 -0.98 -9.51
N GLY A 161 15.17 0.21 -9.08
CA GLY A 161 14.20 0.34 -8.00
C GLY A 161 12.80 -0.20 -8.36
N TYR A 162 12.43 -0.23 -9.65
CA TYR A 162 11.20 -0.90 -10.08
C TYR A 162 11.33 -2.42 -9.97
N MET A 163 12.44 -2.98 -10.45
CA MET A 163 12.72 -4.42 -10.37
C MET A 163 12.78 -4.89 -8.91
N GLU A 164 13.38 -4.10 -8.02
CA GLU A 164 13.47 -4.40 -6.59
C GLU A 164 12.08 -4.52 -5.95
N ARG A 165 11.21 -3.51 -6.14
CA ARG A 165 9.81 -3.54 -5.65
C ARG A 165 8.99 -4.68 -6.25
N LEU A 166 9.25 -5.02 -7.52
CA LEU A 166 8.54 -6.11 -8.19
C LEU A 166 8.95 -7.48 -7.63
N ASN A 167 10.23 -7.62 -7.28
CA ASN A 167 10.77 -8.80 -6.61
C ASN A 167 10.29 -8.94 -5.17
N GLU A 168 10.16 -7.84 -4.41
CA GLU A 168 9.61 -7.88 -3.04
C GLU A 168 8.23 -8.54 -2.97
N ASN A 169 7.39 -8.28 -3.97
CA ASN A 169 6.03 -8.85 -4.05
C ASN A 169 5.96 -10.12 -4.92
N ALA A 170 7.10 -10.72 -5.30
CA ALA A 170 7.13 -11.86 -6.21
C ALA A 170 6.33 -13.07 -5.70
N GLN A 171 6.36 -13.31 -4.39
CA GLN A 171 5.65 -14.45 -3.79
C GLN A 171 4.13 -14.39 -4.03
N ASP A 172 3.55 -13.19 -4.16
CA ASP A 172 2.11 -12.97 -4.34
C ASP A 172 1.61 -13.32 -5.74
N TRP A 173 2.45 -13.19 -6.77
CA TRP A 173 2.02 -13.41 -8.16
C TRP A 173 2.72 -14.58 -8.84
N VAL A 174 3.91 -15.00 -8.41
CA VAL A 174 4.64 -16.12 -9.02
C VAL A 174 3.80 -17.41 -8.99
N HIS A 175 3.08 -17.67 -7.90
CA HIS A 175 2.24 -18.86 -7.81
C HIS A 175 1.05 -18.82 -8.78
N HIS A 176 0.46 -17.64 -9.00
CA HIS A 176 -0.58 -17.44 -10.01
C HIS A 176 -0.06 -17.70 -11.43
N VAL A 177 1.14 -17.20 -11.75
CA VAL A 177 1.76 -17.40 -13.07
C VAL A 177 2.07 -18.88 -13.31
N ARG A 178 2.63 -19.59 -12.31
CA ARG A 178 2.86 -21.05 -12.39
C ARG A 178 1.58 -21.82 -12.62
N ARG A 179 0.49 -21.46 -11.94
CA ARG A 179 -0.83 -22.09 -12.13
C ARG A 179 -1.39 -21.86 -13.53
N LEU A 180 -1.18 -20.69 -14.12
CA LEU A 180 -1.68 -20.33 -15.46
C LEU A 180 -0.82 -20.92 -16.59
N ARG A 181 0.36 -21.46 -16.28
CA ARG A 181 1.32 -22.04 -17.21
C ARG A 181 1.94 -23.33 -16.62
N PRO A 182 1.13 -24.36 -16.32
CA PRO A 182 1.60 -25.56 -15.64
C PRO A 182 2.60 -26.38 -16.46
N ASP A 183 2.47 -26.34 -17.79
CA ASP A 183 3.25 -27.17 -18.73
C ASP A 183 4.51 -26.47 -19.28
N MET A 184 4.89 -25.31 -18.74
CA MET A 184 6.10 -24.58 -19.14
C MET A 184 7.12 -24.53 -18.00
N ALA A 185 8.39 -24.83 -18.29
CA ALA A 185 9.45 -24.63 -17.32
C ALA A 185 9.59 -23.14 -17.00
N TRP A 186 9.89 -22.81 -15.74
CA TRP A 186 10.04 -21.42 -15.31
C TRP A 186 11.16 -20.69 -16.08
N GLU A 187 12.21 -21.42 -16.46
CA GLU A 187 13.30 -20.94 -17.30
C GLU A 187 12.81 -20.53 -18.70
N ASP A 188 11.87 -21.27 -19.28
CA ASP A 188 11.26 -20.93 -20.58
C ASP A 188 10.39 -19.69 -20.49
N VAL A 189 9.61 -19.59 -19.41
CA VAL A 189 8.78 -18.40 -19.13
C VAL A 189 9.67 -17.17 -18.98
N LEU A 190 10.75 -17.25 -18.20
CA LEU A 190 11.71 -16.16 -18.04
C LEU A 190 12.39 -15.81 -19.37
N ARG A 191 12.74 -16.80 -20.19
CA ARG A 191 13.32 -16.59 -21.52
C ARG A 191 12.38 -15.85 -22.46
N ILE A 192 11.09 -16.15 -22.41
CA ILE A 192 10.06 -15.50 -23.23
C ILE A 192 9.79 -14.07 -22.74
N ILE A 193 9.68 -13.86 -21.42
CA ILE A 193 9.44 -12.53 -20.84
C ILE A 193 10.64 -11.61 -21.06
N ASN A 194 11.86 -12.10 -20.87
CA ASN A 194 13.09 -11.33 -21.02
C ASN A 194 13.62 -11.33 -22.46
N GLY A 195 13.01 -12.11 -23.34
CA GLY A 195 13.37 -12.19 -24.75
C GLY A 195 12.80 -11.03 -25.56
N PRO A 196 13.36 -10.74 -26.74
CA PRO A 196 12.78 -9.76 -27.65
C PRO A 196 11.38 -10.22 -28.09
N LEU A 197 10.38 -9.38 -27.85
CA LEU A 197 9.01 -9.66 -28.29
C LEU A 197 8.95 -9.66 -29.84
N PRO A 198 8.21 -10.59 -30.46
CA PRO A 198 7.99 -10.58 -31.91
C PRO A 198 7.44 -9.23 -32.39
N ALA A 199 7.85 -8.80 -33.58
CA ALA A 199 7.44 -7.51 -34.16
C ALA A 199 5.90 -7.36 -34.26
N GLU A 200 5.20 -8.47 -34.40
CA GLU A 200 3.73 -8.54 -34.42
C GLU A 200 3.09 -8.10 -33.09
N VAL A 201 3.68 -8.47 -31.95
CA VAL A 201 3.20 -8.10 -30.61
C VAL A 201 3.50 -6.63 -30.31
N LEU A 202 4.61 -6.11 -30.85
CA LEU A 202 4.98 -4.70 -30.75
C LEU A 202 4.18 -3.81 -31.72
N GLY A 203 3.41 -4.41 -32.62
CA GLY A 203 2.51 -3.71 -33.52
C GLY A 203 1.37 -3.00 -32.80
N ARG A 204 0.73 -2.06 -33.49
CA ARG A 204 -0.47 -1.39 -32.97
C ARG A 204 -1.57 -2.44 -32.80
N ALA A 205 -2.08 -2.58 -31.57
CA ALA A 205 -3.16 -3.51 -31.27
C ALA A 205 -4.31 -3.34 -32.28
N GLY A 206 -4.68 -4.44 -32.94
CA GLY A 206 -5.79 -4.48 -33.89
C GLY A 206 -7.11 -4.07 -33.22
N ARG A 207 -8.10 -3.73 -34.05
CA ARG A 207 -9.45 -3.48 -33.56
C ARG A 207 -9.98 -4.78 -32.96
N ARG A 208 -10.35 -4.76 -31.67
CA ARG A 208 -10.93 -5.90 -30.97
C ARG A 208 -12.15 -6.40 -31.75
N GLU A 209 -12.18 -7.67 -32.12
CA GLU A 209 -13.38 -8.31 -32.65
C GLU A 209 -14.50 -8.12 -31.62
N THR A 210 -15.55 -7.45 -32.04
CA THR A 210 -16.66 -7.12 -31.17
C THR A 210 -17.55 -8.33 -31.04
N ASP A 211 -17.71 -8.85 -29.83
CA ASP A 211 -18.60 -9.98 -29.52
C ASP A 211 -20.02 -9.73 -30.08
N ASP A 212 -20.42 -10.52 -31.07
CA ASP A 212 -21.72 -10.43 -31.79
C ASP A 212 -22.83 -11.25 -31.11
N ARG A 213 -22.55 -11.86 -29.95
CA ARG A 213 -23.52 -12.63 -29.17
C ARG A 213 -24.75 -11.82 -28.75
N LEU A 214 -24.54 -10.59 -28.24
CA LEU A 214 -25.65 -9.77 -27.73
C LEU A 214 -26.60 -9.29 -28.84
N PRO A 215 -26.12 -8.80 -30.01
CA PRO A 215 -26.98 -8.56 -31.17
C PRO A 215 -27.79 -9.80 -31.59
N ALA A 216 -27.17 -10.98 -31.64
CA ALA A 216 -27.85 -12.22 -32.02
C ALA A 216 -28.97 -12.62 -31.04
N ILE A 217 -28.74 -12.51 -29.72
CA ILE A 217 -29.77 -12.79 -28.71
C ILE A 217 -30.95 -11.83 -28.85
N VAL A 218 -30.66 -10.54 -29.03
CA VAL A 218 -31.70 -9.51 -29.15
C VAL A 218 -32.51 -9.67 -30.44
N ALA A 219 -31.85 -10.06 -31.54
CA ALA A 219 -32.51 -10.42 -32.80
C ALA A 219 -33.47 -11.59 -32.62
N ALA A 220 -33.00 -12.70 -32.02
CA ALA A 220 -33.83 -13.87 -31.78
C ALA A 220 -35.05 -13.58 -30.88
N ILE A 221 -34.91 -12.69 -29.89
CA ILE A 221 -36.05 -12.24 -29.06
C ILE A 221 -37.07 -11.45 -29.89
N LYS A 222 -36.61 -10.58 -30.79
CA LYS A 222 -37.47 -9.75 -31.65
C LYS A 222 -38.14 -10.55 -32.77
N GLU A 223 -37.47 -11.56 -33.30
CA GLU A 223 -38.04 -12.49 -34.30
C GLU A 223 -39.13 -13.37 -33.69
N ALA A 224 -38.94 -13.84 -32.45
CA ALA A 224 -39.93 -14.65 -31.73
C ALA A 224 -41.20 -13.87 -31.35
N ASP A 225 -41.11 -12.55 -31.22
CA ASP A 225 -42.25 -11.66 -30.95
C ASP A 225 -42.02 -10.28 -31.60
N PRO A 226 -42.52 -10.07 -32.84
CA PRO A 226 -42.29 -8.86 -33.60
C PRO A 226 -42.82 -7.58 -32.93
N GLU A 227 -43.82 -7.68 -32.05
CA GLU A 227 -44.45 -6.54 -31.38
C GLU A 227 -43.82 -6.26 -30.00
N ILE A 228 -42.83 -7.04 -29.58
CA ILE A 228 -42.18 -6.85 -28.28
C ILE A 228 -41.57 -5.45 -28.14
N THR A 229 -41.87 -4.82 -27.00
CA THR A 229 -41.33 -3.48 -26.67
C THR A 229 -39.86 -3.56 -26.24
N LEU A 230 -39.11 -2.48 -26.45
CA LEU A 230 -37.71 -2.40 -26.02
C LEU A 230 -37.55 -2.62 -24.51
N GLN A 231 -38.53 -2.19 -23.72
CA GLN A 231 -38.54 -2.37 -22.26
C GLN A 231 -38.69 -3.85 -21.89
N ALA A 232 -39.59 -4.58 -22.57
CA ALA A 232 -39.77 -6.01 -22.35
C ALA A 232 -38.51 -6.82 -22.75
N ILE A 233 -37.79 -6.42 -23.80
CA ILE A 233 -36.49 -7.03 -24.13
C ILE A 233 -35.47 -6.77 -23.01
N CYS A 234 -35.41 -5.57 -22.43
CA CYS A 234 -34.50 -5.28 -21.30
C CYS A 234 -34.74 -6.22 -20.12
N GLU A 235 -36.01 -6.43 -19.77
CA GLU A 235 -36.41 -7.32 -18.67
C GLU A 235 -36.05 -8.77 -18.95
N ARG A 236 -36.25 -9.23 -20.19
CA ARG A 236 -35.88 -10.58 -20.63
C ARG A 236 -34.37 -10.83 -20.62
N LEU A 237 -33.58 -9.85 -21.06
CA LEU A 237 -32.11 -9.93 -20.96
C LEU A 237 -31.65 -9.93 -19.49
N GLY A 238 -32.32 -9.17 -18.63
CA GLY A 238 -32.09 -9.19 -17.19
C GLY A 238 -32.40 -10.55 -16.55
N SER A 239 -33.50 -11.19 -16.92
CA SER A 239 -33.88 -12.52 -16.39
C SER A 239 -32.92 -13.62 -16.87
N MET A 240 -32.40 -13.51 -18.10
CA MET A 240 -31.34 -14.36 -18.63
C MET A 240 -29.95 -14.10 -17.99
N ARG A 241 -29.86 -13.11 -17.08
CA ARG A 241 -28.61 -12.66 -16.44
C ARG A 241 -27.54 -12.17 -17.42
N GLU A 242 -27.95 -11.75 -18.61
CA GLU A 242 -27.03 -11.18 -19.60
C GLU A 242 -26.56 -9.79 -19.16
N ARG A 243 -25.26 -9.53 -19.33
CA ARG A 243 -24.67 -8.23 -19.01
C ARG A 243 -24.75 -7.32 -20.23
N THR A 244 -24.92 -6.02 -19.99
CA THR A 244 -24.83 -5.03 -21.08
C THR A 244 -23.45 -5.07 -21.75
N PRO A 245 -23.29 -4.51 -22.97
CA PRO A 245 -21.98 -4.42 -23.64
C PRO A 245 -20.89 -3.70 -22.81
N ARG A 246 -21.29 -2.90 -21.82
CA ARG A 246 -20.39 -2.21 -20.87
C ARG A 246 -20.24 -2.93 -19.52
N GLY A 247 -20.73 -4.17 -19.40
CA GLY A 247 -20.63 -5.00 -18.20
C GLY A 247 -21.60 -4.64 -17.06
N ARG A 248 -22.52 -3.70 -17.27
CA ARG A 248 -23.53 -3.34 -16.26
C ARG A 248 -24.61 -4.41 -16.14
N THR A 249 -25.22 -4.45 -14.96
CA THR A 249 -26.28 -5.40 -14.57
C THR A 249 -27.67 -4.96 -15.01
N SER A 250 -27.89 -3.66 -15.21
CA SER A 250 -29.17 -3.10 -15.63
C SER A 250 -29.17 -2.77 -17.13
N TRP A 251 -30.23 -3.20 -17.80
CA TRP A 251 -30.50 -2.89 -19.21
C TRP A 251 -31.29 -1.58 -19.34
N GLN A 252 -31.10 -0.89 -20.46
CA GLN A 252 -31.80 0.33 -20.81
C GLN A 252 -32.36 0.19 -22.24
N PRO A 253 -33.57 0.70 -22.54
CA PRO A 253 -34.18 0.58 -23.87
C PRO A 253 -33.29 1.09 -25.01
N SER A 254 -32.51 2.16 -24.75
CA SER A 254 -31.54 2.71 -25.71
C SER A 254 -30.42 1.73 -26.06
N SER A 255 -29.99 0.90 -25.10
CA SER A 255 -28.95 -0.12 -25.33
C SER A 255 -29.47 -1.27 -26.17
N VAL A 256 -30.73 -1.68 -25.94
CA VAL A 256 -31.40 -2.71 -26.76
C VAL A 256 -31.63 -2.21 -28.18
N ARG A 257 -32.11 -0.97 -28.34
CA ARG A 257 -32.27 -0.35 -29.67
C ARG A 257 -30.97 -0.34 -30.47
N MET A 258 -29.87 0.06 -29.84
CA MET A 258 -28.54 0.03 -30.47
C MET A 258 -28.13 -1.39 -30.90
N LEU A 259 -28.50 -2.43 -30.12
CA LEU A 259 -28.23 -3.82 -30.47
C LEU A 259 -29.10 -4.33 -31.61
N LEU A 260 -30.37 -3.91 -31.70
CA LEU A 260 -31.26 -4.21 -32.84
C LEU A 260 -30.74 -3.56 -34.13
N GLU A 261 -30.41 -2.27 -34.10
CA GLU A 261 -29.81 -1.55 -35.24
C GLU A 261 -28.47 -2.15 -35.68
N ARG A 262 -27.79 -2.86 -34.76
CA ARG A 262 -26.56 -3.59 -35.05
C ARG A 262 -26.86 -4.99 -35.61
N ALA A 263 -27.88 -5.68 -35.09
CA ALA A 263 -28.34 -6.95 -35.61
C ALA A 263 -28.81 -6.84 -37.07
N GLU A 264 -29.53 -5.76 -37.42
CA GLU A 264 -29.90 -5.45 -38.81
C GLU A 264 -28.67 -5.29 -39.71
N ARG A 265 -27.65 -4.55 -39.25
CA ARG A 265 -26.38 -4.38 -39.99
C ARG A 265 -25.59 -5.69 -40.15
N LEU A 266 -25.82 -6.66 -39.26
CA LEU A 266 -25.23 -8.00 -39.33
C LEU A 266 -26.10 -8.98 -40.13
N GLY A 267 -27.28 -8.57 -40.61
CA GLY A 267 -28.22 -9.42 -41.35
C GLY A 267 -28.90 -10.48 -40.49
N LEU A 268 -29.07 -10.20 -39.19
CA LEU A 268 -29.69 -11.10 -38.21
C LEU A 268 -31.19 -10.82 -38.01
N LEU A 269 -31.72 -9.79 -38.68
CA LEU A 269 -33.13 -9.33 -38.64
C LEU A 269 -33.58 -8.96 -40.05
#